data_AF-M2Q1A0-F1
#
_entry.id   AF-M2Q1A0-F1
#
_cell.length_a   1.000
_cell.length_b   1.000
_cell.length_c   1.000
_cell.angle_alpha   90.00
_cell.angle_beta   90.00
_cell.angle_gamma   90.00
#
_symmetry.space_group_name_H-M   'P 1'
#
loop_
_entity.id
_entity.type
_entity.pdbx_description
1 polymer ?
#
loop_
_entity_poly.entity_id
_entity_poly.type
_entity_poly.pdbx_seq_one_letter_code
_entity_poly.pdbx_strand_id
1 'polypeptide(L)' 'MLFLDCTDYCQTHHLTIEELEKLGWDIGVAWQDGKMFGHPYGIRMNLASPLSQIKEAFRRLDTYIFHIHN' A
#
# COMPACT_ATOMS: atom_id res chain seq x y z
N MET A 1 0.50 0.89 13.83
CA MET A 1 0.37 0.01 12.64
C MET A 1 -0.91 0.41 11.94
N LEU A 2 -0.85 0.66 10.63
CA LEU A 2 -2.01 0.97 9.82
C LEU A 2 -2.50 -0.30 9.11
N PHE A 3 -3.81 -0.40 8.97
CA PHE A 3 -4.49 -1.40 8.15
C PHE A 3 -5.30 -0.65 7.09
N LEU A 4 -4.90 -0.78 5.83
CA LEU A 4 -5.55 -0.11 4.70
C LEU A 4 -6.51 -1.08 4.03
N ASP A 5 -7.70 -0.58 3.72
CA ASP A 5 -8.62 -1.26 2.80
C ASP A 5 -8.34 -0.74 1.39
N CYS A 6 -7.83 -1.62 0.53
CA CYS A 6 -7.53 -1.31 -0.87
C CYS A 6 -8.53 -1.96 -1.83
N THR A 7 -9.71 -2.38 -1.35
CA THR A 7 -10.72 -3.08 -2.16
C THR A 7 -11.08 -2.30 -3.42
N ASP A 8 -11.52 -1.04 -3.27
CA ASP A 8 -11.97 -0.23 -4.40
C ASP A 8 -10.85 0.03 -5.41
N TYR A 9 -9.63 0.29 -4.90
CA TYR A 9 -8.46 0.53 -5.75
C TYR A 9 -8.09 -0.74 -6.54
N CYS A 10 -7.97 -1.88 -5.86
CA CYS A 10 -7.66 -3.15 -6.50
C CYS A 10 -8.73 -3.54 -7.55
N GLN A 11 -10.01 -3.35 -7.24
CA GLN A 11 -11.10 -3.63 -8.18
C GLN A 11 -11.07 -2.70 -9.39
N THR A 12 -10.91 -1.40 -9.19
CA THR A 12 -10.86 -0.39 -10.27
C THR A 12 -9.70 -0.63 -11.21
N HIS A 13 -8.54 -1.00 -10.66
CA HIS A 13 -7.31 -1.20 -11.42
C HIS A 13 -7.08 -2.67 -11.84
N HIS A 14 -8.03 -3.57 -11.56
CA HIS A 14 -7.93 -5.00 -11.86
C HIS A 14 -6.67 -5.66 -11.29
N LEU A 15 -6.30 -5.27 -10.07
CA LEU A 15 -5.14 -5.78 -9.34
C LEU A 15 -5.56 -6.77 -8.26
N THR A 16 -4.75 -7.81 -8.09
CA THR A 16 -4.71 -8.62 -6.87
C THR A 16 -4.01 -7.85 -5.74
N ILE A 17 -4.19 -8.31 -4.49
CA ILE A 17 -3.52 -7.65 -3.35
C ILE A 17 -2.02 -7.92 -3.35
N GLU A 18 -1.58 -9.06 -3.88
CA GLU A 18 -0.18 -9.45 -4.03
C GLU A 18 0.52 -8.60 -5.10
N GLU A 19 -0.17 -8.26 -6.19
CA GLU A 19 0.33 -7.32 -7.19
C GLU A 19 0.46 -5.92 -6.61
N LEU A 20 -0.53 -5.45 -5.83
CA LEU A 20 -0.43 -4.16 -5.14
C LEU A 20 0.72 -4.16 -4.13
N GLU A 21 0.88 -5.24 -3.35
CA GLU A 21 2.02 -5.41 -2.44
C GLU A 21 3.34 -5.24 -3.19
N LYS A 22 3.49 -5.97 -4.30
CA LYS A 22 4.67 -5.90 -5.16
C LYS A 22 4.91 -4.50 -5.73
N LEU A 23 3.88 -3.78 -6.17
CA LEU A 23 4.02 -2.40 -6.67
C LEU A 23 4.64 -1.48 -5.61
N GLY A 24 4.22 -1.59 -4.35
CA GLY A 24 4.83 -0.82 -3.26
C GLY A 24 6.29 -1.20 -3.05
N TRP A 25 6.64 -2.48 -3.14
CA TRP A 25 8.04 -2.93 -3.03
C TRP A 25 8.91 -2.38 -4.15
N ASP A 26 8.39 -2.34 -5.39
CA ASP A 26 9.10 -1.87 -6.56
C ASP A 26 9.46 -0.36 -6.48
N ILE A 27 8.73 0.42 -5.66
CA ILE A 27 9.05 1.82 -5.33
C ILE A 27 9.76 1.99 -3.97
N GLY A 28 10.21 0.89 -3.35
CA GLY A 28 10.94 0.89 -2.09
C GLY A 28 10.09 1.14 -0.84
N VAL A 29 8.79 0.84 -0.90
CA VAL A 29 7.88 0.84 0.25
C VAL A 29 7.59 -0.59 0.66
N ALA A 30 8.26 -1.06 1.72
CA ALA A 30 8.00 -2.37 2.29
C ALA A 30 6.72 -2.34 3.15
N TRP A 31 5.63 -2.86 2.59
CA TRP A 31 4.35 -3.15 3.25
C TRP A 31 3.98 -4.62 3.04
N GLN A 32 2.94 -5.11 3.72
CA GLN A 32 2.54 -6.51 3.65
C GLN A 32 1.06 -6.68 3.30
N ASP A 33 0.71 -7.69 2.50
CA ASP A 33 -0.68 -8.09 2.33
C ASP A 33 -1.35 -8.51 3.66
N GLY A 34 -2.66 -8.29 3.74
CA GLY A 34 -3.50 -8.50 4.91
C GLY A 34 -4.33 -9.77 4.87
N LYS A 35 -4.15 -10.68 3.90
CA LYS A 35 -5.04 -11.85 3.72
C LYS A 35 -5.08 -12.75 4.95
N MET A 36 -3.93 -12.92 5.63
CA MET A 36 -3.84 -13.70 6.87
C MET A 36 -4.67 -13.12 8.02
N PHE A 37 -5.17 -11.88 7.88
CA PHE A 37 -6.00 -11.18 8.86
C PHE A 37 -7.47 -11.11 8.43
N GLY A 38 -7.87 -11.91 7.43
CA GLY A 38 -9.26 -12.02 7.00
C GLY A 38 -9.74 -10.91 6.07
N HIS A 39 -8.83 -10.10 5.51
CA HIS A 39 -9.17 -9.05 4.55
C HIS A 39 -8.51 -9.33 3.18
N PRO A 40 -9.27 -9.69 2.13
CA PRO A 40 -8.71 -10.12 0.85
C PRO A 40 -7.93 -9.01 0.13
N TYR A 41 -8.30 -7.74 0.35
CA TYR A 41 -7.62 -6.56 -0.20
C TYR A 41 -7.00 -5.66 0.88
N GLY A 42 -6.60 -6.25 2.02
CA GLY A 42 -6.01 -5.49 3.11
C GLY A 42 -4.51 -5.27 2.90
N ILE A 43 -3.98 -4.11 3.28
CA ILE A 43 -2.53 -3.89 3.42
C ILE A 43 -2.19 -3.52 4.87
N ARG A 44 -1.13 -4.14 5.39
CA ARG A 44 -0.53 -3.86 6.70
C ARG A 44 0.72 -3.03 6.55
N MET A 45 0.73 -1.88 7.23
CA MET A 45 1.90 -1.00 7.27
C MET A 45 2.40 -0.78 8.70
N ASN A 46 3.67 -1.11 8.93
CA ASN A 46 4.36 -0.71 10.14
C ASN A 46 4.89 0.72 10.00
N LEU A 47 4.68 1.56 11.02
CA LEU A 47 5.13 2.95 11.06
C LEU A 47 6.20 3.16 12.14
N ALA A 48 6.98 2.14 12.46
CA ALA A 48 8.04 2.18 13.49
C ALA A 48 9.40 2.70 12.96
N SER A 49 9.39 3.42 11.84
CA SER A 49 10.59 4.04 11.24
C SER A 49 10.67 5.55 11.59
N PRO A 50 11.82 6.22 11.39
CA PRO A 50 11.90 7.67 11.54
C PRO A 50 10.84 8.40 10.69
N LEU A 51 10.31 9.51 11.21
CA LEU A 51 9.25 10.28 10.56
C LEU A 51 9.59 10.68 9.11
N SER A 52 10.85 11.01 8.83
CA SER A 52 11.30 11.34 7.47
C SER A 52 11.14 10.18 6.49
N GLN A 53 11.40 8.94 6.91
CA GLN A 53 11.21 7.75 6.07
C GLN A 53 9.73 7.44 5.87
N ILE A 54 8.91 7.63 6.91
CA ILE A 54 7.46 7.47 6.80
C ILE A 54 6.88 8.46 5.79
N LYS A 55 7.28 9.73 5.88
CA LYS A 55 6.86 10.78 4.93
C LYS A 55 7.29 10.46 3.51
N GLU A 56 8.52 10.00 3.32
CA GLU A 56 9.02 9.60 2.00
C GLU A 56 8.25 8.40 1.45
N ALA A 57 7.94 7.39 2.27
CA ALA A 57 7.14 6.25 1.85
C ALA A 57 5.74 6.66 1.35
N PHE A 58 5.04 7.50 2.12
CA PHE A 58 3.73 8.02 1.70
C PHE A 58 3.82 8.86 0.42
N ARG A 59 4.86 9.70 0.28
CA ARG A 59 5.07 10.48 -0.96
C ARG A 59 5.25 9.57 -2.18
N ARG A 60 6.00 8.47 -2.06
CA ARG A 60 6.18 7.52 -3.16
C ARG A 60 4.87 6.79 -3.50
N LEU A 61 4.12 6.35 -2.49
CA LEU A 61 2.82 5.71 -2.70
C LEU A 61 1.85 6.64 -3.44
N ASP A 62 1.78 7.91 -3.03
CA ASP A 62 0.96 8.94 -3.71
C ASP A 62 1.45 9.21 -5.15
N THR A 63 2.77 9.31 -5.36
CA THR A 63 3.33 9.63 -6.68
C THR A 63 3.15 8.51 -7.70
N TYR A 64 3.28 7.24 -7.29
CA TYR A 64 3.41 6.12 -8.23
C TYR A 64 2.24 5.12 -8.19
N ILE A 65 1.42 5.12 -7.13
CA ILE A 65 0.33 4.15 -6.96
C ILE A 65 -1.01 4.88 -6.84
N PHE A 66 -1.24 5.63 -5.77
CA PHE A 66 -2.56 6.18 -5.44
C PHE A 66 -2.85 7.57 -6.04
N HIS A 67 -2.21 7.94 -7.14
CA HIS A 67 -2.28 9.29 -7.68
C HIS A 67 -3.72 9.78 -7.83
N ILE A 68 -4.06 10.91 -7.22
CA ILE A 68 -5.37 11.53 -7.37
C ILE A 68 -5.39 12.22 -8.74
N HIS A 69 -6.16 11.66 -9.69
CA HIS A 69 -6.59 12.43 -10.85
C HIS A 69 -7.65 13.44 -10.36
N ASN A 70 -7.29 14.72 -10.34
CA ASN A 70 -8.27 15.82 -10.21
C ASN A 70 -9.13 15.91 -11.47
#